data_AF-A0A6M4WEZ9-F1
#
_entry.id   AF-A0A6M4WEZ9-F1
#
_cell.length_a   1.000
_cell.length_b   1.000
_cell.length_c   1.000
_cell.angle_alpha   90.00
_cell.angle_beta   90.00
_cell.angle_gamma   90.00
#
_symmetry.space_group_name_H-M   'P 1'
#
loop_
_entity.id
_entity.type
_entity.pdbx_description
1 polymer ?
#
loop_
_entity_poly.entity_id
_entity_poly.type
_entity_poly.pdbx_seq_one_letter_code
_entity_poly.pdbx_strand_id
1 'polypeptide(L)'
;MDEAVASGTATTPAHHSRSAILDAVRADRTGAVAVRLLQLAHADDPFVRREVMALLHSLAPDGPWPEAAEVALARLSDADEQVRRRAARLVVRTGRQDVALNALGELTDPVVRSVLADSLGGFVSHLRADSLPSVRFLAHLETLRAAPPQQWHALDRALLADALEAARHLRSVGRRWGSVLFRLGRERHTYALAARLLAGPGTSDIGAELAREACHDWRAAAVELLPLLARQCGQVVSPAAAKALTTASISEAAMRTHGALAATVPFTPYPKVRGSSGNPPPSFSCPSAAALLAARPVGIGRLAHAPEIFGALLDAGPLTFRQAAQLYNLTFQRPGRMQAGCAPVWLRHAGPTALPRLLALMTPHLSEYTVGEYYLEGLARMGRQALPALPAVTALIDRRTRIPVNDSTRDAETMLDERLLAAALDARHAIDPHGSHSATTSPPLGPR
;
A
#
# COMPACT_ATOMS: atom_id res chain seq x y z
N MET A 1 25.27 26.94 9.26
CA MET A 1 25.10 25.81 8.31
C MET A 1 26.09 24.71 8.61
N ASP A 2 27.39 24.99 8.59
CA ASP A 2 28.46 24.00 8.78
C ASP A 2 28.30 23.16 10.06
N GLU A 3 28.00 23.79 11.20
CA GLU A 3 27.69 23.09 12.45
C GLU A 3 26.45 22.20 12.35
N ALA A 4 25.42 22.65 11.63
CA ALA A 4 24.20 21.88 11.42
C ALA A 4 24.45 20.64 10.53
N VAL A 5 25.35 20.77 9.55
CA VAL A 5 25.78 19.64 8.70
C VAL A 5 26.66 18.69 9.50
N ALA A 6 27.65 19.20 10.24
CA ALA A 6 28.57 18.41 11.06
C ALA A 6 27.88 17.67 12.22
N SER A 7 26.81 18.23 12.78
CA SER A 7 25.98 17.58 13.79
C SER A 7 24.88 16.66 13.21
N GLY A 8 24.69 16.65 11.88
CA GLY A 8 23.61 15.91 11.21
C GLY A 8 22.21 16.53 11.35
N THR A 9 22.05 17.60 12.12
CA THR A 9 20.76 18.28 12.30
C THR A 9 20.22 18.89 10.99
N ALA A 10 21.09 19.17 10.02
CA ALA A 10 20.70 19.64 8.69
C ALA A 10 19.96 18.59 7.84
N THR A 11 20.09 17.29 8.11
CA THR A 11 19.39 16.26 7.33
C THR A 11 18.15 15.70 8.02
N THR A 12 17.98 15.97 9.31
CA THR A 12 16.81 15.57 10.09
C THR A 12 15.50 16.12 9.49
N PRO A 13 14.51 15.26 9.18
CA PRO A 13 13.21 15.71 8.69
C PRO A 13 12.55 16.72 9.64
N ALA A 14 11.92 17.76 9.08
CA ALA A 14 11.23 18.84 9.80
C ALA A 14 12.10 19.70 10.75
N HIS A 15 13.43 19.52 10.78
CA HIS A 15 14.31 20.39 11.55
C HIS A 15 14.45 21.77 10.87
N HIS A 16 14.39 22.85 11.65
CA HIS A 16 14.40 24.22 11.12
C HIS A 16 15.64 24.52 10.27
N SER A 17 16.82 24.00 10.66
CA SER A 17 18.07 24.20 9.90
C SER A 17 18.02 23.53 8.52
N ARG A 18 17.35 22.37 8.41
CA ARG A 18 17.15 21.70 7.12
C ARG A 18 16.33 22.57 6.19
N SER A 19 15.16 23.04 6.66
CA SER A 19 14.28 23.89 5.87
C SER A 19 14.98 25.17 5.43
N ALA A 20 15.68 25.86 6.35
CA ALA A 20 16.40 27.09 6.03
C ALA A 20 17.48 26.89 4.95
N ILE A 21 18.24 25.79 5.00
CA ILE A 21 19.26 25.48 3.98
C ILE A 21 18.58 25.19 2.63
N LEU A 22 17.54 24.35 2.63
CA LEU A 22 16.85 23.97 1.39
C LEU A 22 16.20 25.19 0.72
N ASP A 23 15.55 26.05 1.50
CA ASP A 23 14.87 27.24 0.99
C ASP A 23 15.86 28.27 0.47
N ALA A 24 17.00 28.47 1.15
CA ALA A 24 18.05 29.35 0.68
C ALA A 24 18.65 28.88 -0.67
N VAL A 25 18.92 27.58 -0.82
CA VAL A 25 19.46 27.04 -2.08
C VAL A 25 18.42 27.05 -3.20
N ARG A 26 17.14 26.85 -2.90
CA ARG A 26 16.05 26.98 -3.89
C ARG A 26 15.89 28.41 -4.36
N ALA A 27 16.03 29.38 -3.46
CA ALA A 27 15.97 30.79 -3.79
C ALA A 27 17.15 31.22 -4.67
N ASP A 28 18.35 30.70 -4.39
CA ASP A 28 19.55 30.99 -5.18
C ASP A 28 20.54 29.80 -5.18
N ARG A 29 20.55 29.04 -6.28
CA ARG A 29 21.45 27.89 -6.48
C ARG A 29 22.90 28.28 -6.76
N THR A 30 23.17 29.56 -7.01
CA THR A 30 24.51 30.12 -7.17
C THR A 30 24.97 30.91 -5.94
N GLY A 31 24.07 31.06 -4.96
CA GLY A 31 24.30 31.88 -3.78
C GLY A 31 25.27 31.25 -2.79
N ALA A 32 25.65 32.04 -1.79
CA ALA A 32 26.67 31.66 -0.80
C ALA A 32 26.36 30.33 -0.08
N VAL A 33 25.09 30.05 0.21
CA VAL A 33 24.66 28.80 0.87
C VAL A 33 24.89 27.59 -0.05
N ALA A 34 24.53 27.72 -1.33
CA ALA A 34 24.70 26.66 -2.31
C ALA A 34 26.19 26.39 -2.60
N VAL A 35 26.98 27.45 -2.80
CA VAL A 35 28.44 27.36 -2.96
C VAL A 35 29.08 26.71 -1.75
N ARG A 36 28.72 27.14 -0.53
CA ARG A 36 29.28 26.54 0.69
C ARG A 36 28.88 25.08 0.85
N LEU A 37 27.65 24.69 0.48
CA LEU A 37 27.20 23.30 0.50
C LEU A 37 28.03 22.42 -0.47
N LEU A 38 28.29 22.89 -1.68
CA LEU A 38 29.15 22.20 -2.65
C LEU A 38 30.61 22.09 -2.16
N GLN A 39 31.14 23.13 -1.48
CA GLN A 39 32.46 23.07 -0.87
C GLN A 39 32.55 22.01 0.24
N LEU A 40 31.52 21.89 1.09
CA LEU A 40 31.49 20.89 2.17
C LEU A 40 31.50 19.44 1.65
N ALA A 41 31.18 19.20 0.38
CA ALA A 41 31.35 17.88 -0.25
C ALA A 41 32.81 17.42 -0.32
N HIS A 42 33.77 18.33 -0.13
CA HIS A 42 35.21 18.08 -0.07
C HIS A 42 35.78 18.08 1.35
N ALA A 43 34.93 18.14 2.39
CA ALA A 43 35.39 18.11 3.77
C ALA A 43 36.15 16.81 4.07
N ASP A 44 37.16 16.88 4.95
CA ASP A 44 37.96 15.71 5.36
C ASP A 44 37.11 14.66 6.08
N ASP A 45 36.11 15.10 6.84
CA ASP A 45 35.20 14.23 7.58
C ASP A 45 34.20 13.52 6.64
N PRO A 46 34.23 12.16 6.55
CA PRO A 46 33.28 11.41 5.75
C PRO A 46 31.83 11.60 6.22
N PHE A 47 31.58 11.87 7.51
CA PHE A 47 30.23 12.16 7.99
C PHE A 47 29.67 13.41 7.33
N VAL A 48 30.43 14.52 7.33
CA VAL A 48 30.04 15.77 6.65
C VAL A 48 29.75 15.51 5.16
N ARG A 49 30.65 14.79 4.47
CA ARG A 49 30.44 14.47 3.04
C ARG A 49 29.16 13.66 2.80
N ARG A 50 28.85 12.68 3.66
CA ARG A 50 27.59 11.92 3.59
C ARG A 50 26.40 12.87 3.70
N GLU A 51 26.38 13.73 4.71
CA GLU A 51 25.24 14.61 4.99
C GLU A 51 25.03 15.65 3.89
N VAL A 52 26.11 16.19 3.33
CA VAL A 52 26.07 17.06 2.14
C VAL A 52 25.44 16.34 0.95
N MET A 53 25.85 15.10 0.65
CA MET A 53 25.26 14.33 -0.45
C MET A 53 23.76 14.07 -0.24
N ALA A 54 23.32 13.88 1.00
CA ALA A 54 21.89 13.72 1.32
C ALA A 54 21.09 15.02 1.14
N LEU A 55 21.69 16.17 1.49
CA LEU A 55 21.10 17.49 1.23
C LEU A 55 20.98 17.78 -0.26
N LEU A 56 22.07 17.60 -1.02
CA LEU A 56 22.08 17.77 -2.48
C LEU A 56 21.06 16.85 -3.17
N HIS A 57 20.95 15.61 -2.70
CA HIS A 57 19.94 14.66 -3.20
C HIS A 57 18.50 15.12 -2.92
N SER A 58 18.27 15.86 -1.83
CA SER A 58 16.97 16.43 -1.48
C SER A 58 16.60 17.65 -2.32
N LEU A 59 17.59 18.34 -2.89
CA LEU A 59 17.44 19.51 -3.77
C LEU A 59 17.33 19.14 -5.25
N ALA A 60 17.69 17.91 -5.61
CA ALA A 60 17.67 17.44 -6.99
C ALA A 60 16.29 17.51 -7.70
N PRO A 61 15.14 17.31 -7.02
CA PRO A 61 13.84 17.46 -7.67
C PRO A 61 13.53 18.86 -8.19
N ASP A 62 14.23 19.91 -7.71
CA ASP A 62 13.96 21.31 -8.07
C ASP A 62 14.57 21.70 -9.45
N GLY A 63 15.07 20.71 -10.22
CA GLY A 63 15.60 20.87 -11.58
C GLY A 63 17.09 20.53 -11.70
N PRO A 64 17.63 20.47 -12.94
CA PRO A 64 19.02 20.12 -13.21
C PRO A 64 20.01 21.01 -12.44
N TRP A 65 21.11 20.43 -11.96
CA TRP A 65 22.13 21.17 -11.23
C TRP A 65 23.53 20.62 -11.56
N PRO A 66 24.16 21.13 -12.64
CA PRO A 66 25.42 20.61 -13.17
C PRO A 66 26.55 20.56 -12.14
N GLU A 67 26.72 21.61 -11.34
CA GLU A 67 27.77 21.70 -10.32
C GLU A 67 27.61 20.62 -9.23
N ALA A 68 26.37 20.34 -8.83
CA ALA A 68 26.09 19.24 -7.90
C ALA A 68 26.35 17.87 -8.55
N ALA A 69 26.12 17.73 -9.86
CA ALA A 69 26.44 16.51 -10.59
C ALA A 69 27.97 16.29 -10.71
N GLU A 70 28.75 17.35 -10.99
CA GLU A 70 30.22 17.30 -11.02
C GLU A 70 30.81 16.91 -9.67
N VAL A 71 30.31 17.53 -8.60
CA VAL A 71 30.66 17.17 -7.22
C VAL A 71 30.34 15.70 -6.93
N ALA A 72 29.19 15.20 -7.39
CA ALA A 72 28.83 13.80 -7.23
C ALA A 72 29.75 12.86 -8.02
N LEU A 73 30.09 13.19 -9.28
CA LEU A 73 31.02 12.41 -10.11
C LEU A 73 32.38 12.29 -9.45
N ALA A 74 32.92 13.40 -8.94
CA ALA A 74 34.19 13.42 -8.21
C ALA A 74 34.19 12.57 -6.93
N ARG A 75 33.01 12.16 -6.44
CA ARG A 75 32.81 11.34 -5.23
C ARG A 75 32.45 9.88 -5.51
N LEU A 76 32.39 9.46 -6.78
CA LEU A 76 32.16 8.06 -7.13
C LEU A 76 33.28 7.12 -6.69
N SER A 77 34.46 7.66 -6.38
CA SER A 77 35.65 6.94 -5.90
C SER A 77 36.04 7.34 -4.47
N ASP A 78 35.13 7.97 -3.71
CA ASP A 78 35.40 8.37 -2.32
C ASP A 78 35.78 7.17 -1.45
N ALA A 79 36.67 7.33 -0.46
CA ALA A 79 37.06 6.26 0.43
C ALA A 79 35.86 5.68 1.21
N ASP A 80 34.87 6.53 1.50
CA ASP A 80 33.66 6.15 2.19
C ASP A 80 32.59 5.57 1.27
N GLU A 81 32.19 4.31 1.50
CA GLU A 81 31.20 3.62 0.67
C GLU A 81 29.83 4.32 0.65
N GLN A 82 29.40 4.92 1.76
CA GLN A 82 28.10 5.60 1.80
C GLN A 82 28.13 6.90 1.00
N VAL A 83 29.27 7.62 1.00
CA VAL A 83 29.49 8.76 0.10
C VAL A 83 29.39 8.30 -1.35
N ARG A 84 30.12 7.24 -1.75
CA ARG A 84 30.06 6.71 -3.13
C ARG A 84 28.65 6.33 -3.56
N ARG A 85 27.89 5.65 -2.68
CA ARG A 85 26.49 5.26 -2.93
C ARG A 85 25.56 6.46 -3.09
N ARG A 86 25.68 7.48 -2.25
CA ARG A 86 24.86 8.70 -2.34
C ARG A 86 25.22 9.49 -3.59
N ALA A 87 26.51 9.60 -3.90
CA ALA A 87 27.02 10.22 -5.11
C ALA A 87 26.45 9.55 -6.38
N ALA A 88 26.51 8.22 -6.49
CA ALA A 88 25.93 7.49 -7.63
C ALA A 88 24.44 7.80 -7.88
N ARG A 89 23.64 7.92 -6.81
CA ARG A 89 22.23 8.32 -6.93
C ARG A 89 22.07 9.78 -7.34
N LEU A 90 22.95 10.65 -6.85
CA LEU A 90 22.91 12.07 -7.13
C LEU A 90 23.24 12.37 -8.60
N VAL A 91 24.27 11.71 -9.16
CA VAL A 91 24.69 11.86 -10.56
C VAL A 91 23.51 11.73 -11.53
N VAL A 92 22.65 10.72 -11.35
CA VAL A 92 21.48 10.51 -12.22
C VAL A 92 20.40 11.56 -12.02
N ARG A 93 20.25 12.10 -10.80
CA ARG A 93 19.16 13.04 -10.48
C ARG A 93 19.49 14.49 -10.82
N THR A 94 20.74 14.91 -10.70
CA THR A 94 21.16 16.30 -10.98
C THR A 94 21.88 16.45 -12.31
N GLY A 95 22.49 15.37 -12.81
CA GLY A 95 23.25 15.34 -14.04
C GLY A 95 22.43 14.94 -15.27
N ARG A 96 23.08 15.03 -16.43
CA ARG A 96 22.54 14.48 -17.67
C ARG A 96 22.73 12.97 -17.70
N GLN A 97 21.80 12.29 -18.35
CA GLN A 97 21.74 10.83 -18.37
C GLN A 97 22.90 10.17 -19.14
N ASP A 98 23.39 10.83 -20.19
CA ASP A 98 24.58 10.43 -20.94
C ASP A 98 25.84 10.40 -20.06
N VAL A 99 25.99 11.39 -19.18
CA VAL A 99 27.10 11.44 -18.22
C VAL A 99 27.05 10.25 -17.24
N ALA A 100 25.86 9.91 -16.75
CA ALA A 100 25.67 8.76 -15.87
C ALA A 100 25.96 7.41 -16.57
N LEU A 101 25.57 7.26 -17.85
CA LEU A 101 25.86 6.06 -18.63
C LEU A 101 27.36 5.92 -18.93
N ASN A 102 28.04 7.02 -19.26
CA ASN A 102 29.48 7.04 -19.46
C ASN A 102 30.22 6.65 -18.18
N ALA A 103 29.86 7.26 -17.04
CA ALA A 103 30.42 6.90 -15.74
C ALA A 103 30.17 5.43 -15.39
N LEU A 104 28.99 4.88 -15.71
CA LEU A 104 28.71 3.46 -15.53
C LEU A 104 29.66 2.57 -16.34
N GLY A 105 30.08 2.99 -17.54
CA GLY A 105 31.06 2.25 -18.36
C GLY A 105 32.46 2.20 -17.74
N GLU A 106 32.88 3.26 -17.03
CA GLU A 106 34.24 3.42 -16.52
C GLU A 106 34.44 2.85 -15.10
N LEU A 107 33.40 2.83 -14.28
CA LEU A 107 33.50 2.38 -12.89
C LEU A 107 33.88 0.89 -12.79
N THR A 108 34.69 0.53 -11.81
CA THR A 108 35.04 -0.87 -11.50
C THR A 108 34.44 -1.38 -10.19
N ASP A 109 34.12 -0.47 -9.25
CA ASP A 109 33.48 -0.83 -7.98
C ASP A 109 32.05 -1.39 -8.24
N PRO A 110 31.80 -2.67 -7.94
CA PRO A 110 30.53 -3.32 -8.24
C PRO A 110 29.36 -2.72 -7.46
N VAL A 111 29.58 -2.21 -6.26
CA VAL A 111 28.53 -1.58 -5.44
C VAL A 111 28.10 -0.27 -6.08
N VAL A 112 29.06 0.57 -6.48
CA VAL A 112 28.78 1.88 -7.08
C VAL A 112 28.14 1.73 -8.46
N ARG A 113 28.67 0.83 -9.30
CA ARG A 113 28.07 0.47 -10.60
C ARG A 113 26.62 0.04 -10.44
N SER A 114 26.34 -0.85 -9.48
CA SER A 114 24.98 -1.35 -9.22
C SER A 114 24.03 -0.24 -8.80
N VAL A 115 24.45 0.64 -7.88
CA VAL A 115 23.61 1.74 -7.40
C VAL A 115 23.38 2.81 -8.47
N LEU A 116 24.38 3.07 -9.32
CA LEU A 116 24.24 3.97 -10.46
C LEU A 116 23.26 3.41 -11.50
N ALA A 117 23.43 2.14 -11.88
CA ALA A 117 22.50 1.43 -12.77
C ALA A 117 21.07 1.38 -12.20
N ASP A 118 20.94 1.15 -10.90
CA ASP A 118 19.64 1.13 -10.20
C ASP A 118 18.92 2.48 -10.26
N SER A 119 19.68 3.56 -10.27
CA SER A 119 19.18 4.94 -10.35
C SER A 119 18.81 5.33 -11.77
N LEU A 120 19.49 4.77 -12.78
CA LEU A 120 19.20 4.97 -14.20
C LEU A 120 17.86 4.33 -14.65
N GLY A 121 17.36 3.31 -13.95
CA GLY A 121 16.05 2.72 -14.26
C GLY A 121 15.96 2.18 -15.68
N GLY A 122 14.90 2.50 -16.42
CA GLY A 122 14.63 1.94 -17.77
C GLY A 122 15.76 2.10 -18.79
N PHE A 123 16.67 3.04 -18.58
CA PHE A 123 17.83 3.26 -19.44
C PHE A 123 18.86 2.13 -19.41
N VAL A 124 18.85 1.26 -18.40
CA VAL A 124 19.76 0.10 -18.34
C VAL A 124 19.25 -1.12 -19.10
N SER A 125 18.05 -1.08 -19.70
CA SER A 125 17.45 -2.24 -20.39
C SER A 125 18.33 -2.85 -21.50
N HIS A 126 19.22 -2.06 -22.13
CA HIS A 126 20.15 -2.54 -23.14
C HIS A 126 21.37 -3.29 -22.57
N LEU A 127 21.66 -3.17 -21.27
CA LEU A 127 22.85 -3.72 -20.59
C LEU A 127 22.70 -5.18 -20.14
N ARG A 128 21.96 -6.00 -20.90
CA ARG A 128 21.71 -7.42 -20.56
C ARG A 128 22.95 -8.31 -20.64
N ALA A 129 24.00 -7.83 -21.31
CA ALA A 129 25.28 -8.51 -21.44
C ALA A 129 26.39 -7.87 -20.58
N ASP A 130 26.04 -7.00 -19.63
CA ASP A 130 27.02 -6.39 -18.72
C ASP A 130 27.82 -7.45 -17.95
N SER A 131 29.09 -7.17 -17.66
CA SER A 131 29.95 -8.12 -16.92
C SER A 131 29.48 -8.32 -15.48
N LEU A 132 28.84 -7.30 -14.89
CA LEU A 132 28.37 -7.34 -13.51
C LEU A 132 26.94 -7.91 -13.40
N PRO A 133 26.74 -9.04 -12.68
CA PRO A 133 25.43 -9.68 -12.60
C PRO A 133 24.30 -8.78 -12.05
N SER A 134 24.58 -7.91 -11.08
CA SER A 134 23.58 -6.98 -10.54
C SER A 134 23.12 -5.93 -11.55
N VAL A 135 23.97 -5.51 -12.50
CA VAL A 135 23.58 -4.62 -13.62
C VAL A 135 22.73 -5.39 -14.63
N ARG A 136 23.13 -6.62 -14.98
CA ARG A 136 22.31 -7.50 -15.83
C ARG A 136 20.95 -7.77 -15.22
N PHE A 137 20.87 -8.01 -13.90
CA PHE A 137 19.61 -8.19 -13.19
C PHE A 137 18.67 -7.01 -13.41
N LEU A 138 19.16 -5.78 -13.23
CA LEU A 138 18.37 -4.57 -13.46
C LEU A 138 17.95 -4.43 -14.93
N ALA A 139 18.87 -4.69 -15.87
CA ALA A 139 18.57 -4.67 -17.30
C ALA A 139 17.46 -5.67 -17.67
N HIS A 140 17.53 -6.90 -17.14
CA HIS A 140 16.51 -7.93 -17.32
C HIS A 140 15.17 -7.52 -16.68
N LEU A 141 15.20 -6.90 -15.50
CA LEU A 141 13.99 -6.47 -14.81
C LEU A 141 13.28 -5.33 -15.56
N GLU A 142 14.04 -4.37 -16.07
CA GLU A 142 13.52 -3.28 -16.91
C GLU A 142 12.99 -3.80 -18.25
N THR A 143 13.68 -4.78 -18.86
CA THR A 143 13.19 -5.45 -20.08
C THR A 143 11.88 -6.19 -19.80
N LEU A 144 11.77 -6.91 -18.68
CA LEU A 144 10.57 -7.68 -18.31
C LEU A 144 9.32 -6.79 -18.21
N ARG A 145 9.46 -5.53 -17.79
CA ARG A 145 8.32 -4.59 -17.67
C ARG A 145 7.55 -4.38 -18.97
N ALA A 146 8.23 -4.43 -20.11
CA ALA A 146 7.64 -4.21 -21.44
C ALA A 146 7.64 -5.47 -22.32
N ALA A 147 8.17 -6.60 -21.80
CA ALA A 147 8.34 -7.81 -22.58
C ALA A 147 6.99 -8.51 -22.85
N PRO A 148 6.78 -9.06 -24.06
CA PRO A 148 5.62 -9.88 -24.35
C PRO A 148 5.71 -11.26 -23.66
N PRO A 149 4.58 -11.96 -23.45
CA PRO A 149 4.53 -13.20 -22.65
C PRO A 149 5.51 -14.30 -23.05
N GLN A 150 5.85 -14.39 -24.34
CA GLN A 150 6.76 -15.40 -24.88
C GLN A 150 8.19 -15.27 -24.33
N GLN A 151 8.58 -14.06 -23.88
CA GLN A 151 9.93 -13.79 -23.38
C GLN A 151 10.05 -13.95 -21.85
N TRP A 152 8.93 -13.99 -21.13
CA TRP A 152 8.92 -13.94 -19.67
C TRP A 152 9.75 -15.07 -19.04
N HIS A 153 9.57 -16.30 -19.48
CA HIS A 153 10.30 -17.44 -18.91
C HIS A 153 11.82 -17.32 -19.07
N ALA A 154 12.31 -16.79 -20.21
CA ALA A 154 13.74 -16.58 -20.42
C ALA A 154 14.28 -15.49 -19.48
N LEU A 155 13.54 -14.38 -19.33
CA LEU A 155 13.89 -13.28 -18.44
C LEU A 155 13.84 -13.69 -16.96
N ASP A 156 12.85 -14.47 -16.55
CA ASP A 156 12.73 -14.98 -15.18
C ASP A 156 13.94 -15.85 -14.81
N ARG A 157 14.38 -16.72 -15.74
CA ARG A 157 15.59 -17.54 -15.54
C ARG A 157 16.85 -16.69 -15.42
N ALA A 158 16.98 -15.65 -16.24
CA ALA A 158 18.12 -14.74 -16.18
C ALA A 158 18.14 -13.94 -14.86
N LEU A 159 16.98 -13.42 -14.43
CA LEU A 159 16.83 -12.75 -13.14
C LEU A 159 17.20 -13.66 -11.97
N LEU A 160 16.76 -14.92 -11.99
CA LEU A 160 17.11 -15.91 -10.97
C LEU A 160 18.61 -16.21 -10.93
N ALA A 161 19.28 -16.27 -12.10
CA ALA A 161 20.73 -16.50 -12.17
C ALA A 161 21.53 -15.34 -11.55
N ASP A 162 21.05 -14.11 -11.69
CA ASP A 162 21.73 -12.91 -11.19
C ASP A 162 21.25 -12.48 -9.77
N ALA A 163 20.22 -13.13 -9.22
CA ALA A 163 19.53 -12.71 -7.98
C ALA A 163 20.45 -12.68 -6.74
N LEU A 164 21.39 -13.62 -6.61
CA LEU A 164 22.31 -13.68 -5.48
C LEU A 164 23.21 -12.44 -5.42
N GLU A 165 23.73 -12.01 -6.57
CA GLU A 165 24.60 -10.84 -6.65
C GLU A 165 23.80 -9.55 -6.51
N ALA A 166 22.58 -9.51 -7.06
CA ALA A 166 21.64 -8.43 -6.83
C ALA A 166 21.36 -8.25 -5.32
N ALA A 167 21.19 -9.33 -4.56
CA ALA A 167 20.97 -9.27 -3.11
C ALA A 167 22.12 -8.60 -2.35
N ARG A 168 23.36 -8.72 -2.84
CA ARG A 168 24.56 -8.14 -2.19
C ARG A 168 24.67 -6.63 -2.40
N HIS A 169 24.33 -6.15 -3.60
CA HIS A 169 24.62 -4.78 -4.01
C HIS A 169 23.40 -3.86 -4.05
N LEU A 170 22.22 -4.43 -4.24
CA LEU A 170 20.98 -3.68 -4.42
C LEU A 170 20.10 -3.76 -3.18
N ARG A 171 19.27 -2.73 -3.00
CA ARG A 171 18.26 -2.68 -1.94
C ARG A 171 16.87 -2.83 -2.55
N SER A 172 15.96 -3.47 -1.82
CA SER A 172 14.55 -3.55 -2.22
C SER A 172 14.33 -4.28 -3.56
N VAL A 173 15.17 -5.28 -3.85
CA VAL A 173 15.12 -6.06 -5.09
C VAL A 173 13.80 -6.81 -5.19
N GLY A 174 13.37 -7.46 -4.10
CA GLY A 174 12.13 -8.23 -4.10
C GLY A 174 10.93 -7.32 -4.28
N ARG A 175 10.98 -6.11 -3.70
CA ARG A 175 9.94 -5.10 -3.88
C ARG A 175 9.78 -4.68 -5.36
N ARG A 176 10.89 -4.33 -6.02
CA ARG A 176 10.85 -3.90 -7.43
C ARG A 176 10.37 -5.04 -8.32
N TRP A 177 10.85 -6.26 -8.09
CA TRP A 177 10.44 -7.42 -8.86
C TRP A 177 8.95 -7.72 -8.68
N GLY A 178 8.44 -7.67 -7.44
CA GLY A 178 7.02 -7.83 -7.14
C GLY A 178 6.14 -6.84 -7.88
N SER A 179 6.50 -5.56 -7.89
CA SER A 179 5.76 -4.53 -8.61
C SER A 179 5.68 -4.81 -10.13
N VAL A 180 6.76 -5.32 -10.73
CA VAL A 180 6.75 -5.72 -12.15
C VAL A 180 5.80 -6.91 -12.37
N LEU A 181 5.88 -7.94 -11.54
CA LEU A 181 5.02 -9.12 -11.67
C LEU A 181 3.54 -8.79 -11.44
N PHE A 182 3.24 -7.85 -10.54
CA PHE A 182 1.89 -7.35 -10.32
C PHE A 182 1.31 -6.68 -11.56
N ARG A 183 2.06 -5.76 -12.19
CA ARG A 183 1.63 -5.08 -13.43
C ARG A 183 1.41 -6.06 -14.58
N LEU A 184 2.16 -7.17 -14.61
CA LEU A 184 2.01 -8.24 -15.59
C LEU A 184 0.90 -9.26 -15.22
N GLY A 185 0.21 -9.09 -14.08
CA GLY A 185 -0.86 -9.99 -13.64
C GLY A 185 -0.38 -11.39 -13.22
N ARG A 186 0.90 -11.55 -12.84
CA ARG A 186 1.55 -12.87 -12.66
C ARG A 186 1.44 -13.44 -11.24
N GLU A 187 0.24 -13.38 -10.64
CA GLU A 187 -0.05 -13.76 -9.24
C GLU A 187 0.60 -15.08 -8.78
N ARG A 188 0.22 -16.21 -9.41
CA ARG A 188 0.70 -17.55 -9.01
C ARG A 188 2.20 -17.71 -9.21
N HIS A 189 2.76 -17.06 -10.23
CA HIS A 189 4.19 -17.09 -10.47
C HIS A 189 4.95 -16.32 -9.39
N THR A 190 4.43 -15.18 -8.93
CA THR A 190 5.00 -14.44 -7.80
C THR A 190 5.12 -15.32 -6.56
N TYR A 191 4.09 -16.12 -6.27
CA TYR A 191 4.11 -17.00 -5.08
C TYR A 191 5.15 -18.10 -5.20
N ALA A 192 5.22 -18.76 -6.36
CA ALA A 192 6.22 -19.79 -6.63
C ALA A 192 7.65 -19.23 -6.60
N LEU A 193 7.84 -18.02 -7.13
CA LEU A 193 9.13 -17.32 -7.11
C LEU A 193 9.54 -16.93 -5.68
N ALA A 194 8.61 -16.37 -4.90
CA ALA A 194 8.86 -16.04 -3.50
C ALA A 194 9.26 -17.29 -2.70
N ALA A 195 8.52 -18.40 -2.88
CA ALA A 195 8.84 -19.68 -2.27
C ALA A 195 10.26 -20.15 -2.60
N ARG A 196 10.64 -20.08 -3.88
CA ARG A 196 11.98 -20.47 -4.36
C ARG A 196 13.08 -19.59 -3.77
N LEU A 197 12.89 -18.28 -3.73
CA LEU A 197 13.88 -17.33 -3.22
C LEU A 197 14.03 -17.44 -1.70
N LEU A 198 12.91 -17.64 -0.98
CA LEU A 198 12.88 -17.86 0.47
C LEU A 198 13.71 -19.09 0.90
N ALA A 199 13.72 -20.15 0.09
CA ALA A 199 14.50 -21.36 0.35
C ALA A 199 16.02 -21.18 0.11
N GLY A 200 16.44 -20.11 -0.56
CA GLY A 200 17.85 -19.83 -0.85
C GLY A 200 18.49 -18.95 0.22
N PRO A 201 19.59 -19.36 0.89
CA PRO A 201 20.16 -18.61 2.02
C PRO A 201 20.70 -17.21 1.64
N GLY A 202 21.09 -17.00 0.38
CA GLY A 202 21.54 -15.70 -0.12
C GLY A 202 20.46 -14.87 -0.83
N THR A 203 19.23 -15.39 -0.93
CA THR A 203 18.11 -14.74 -1.63
C THR A 203 16.84 -14.64 -0.79
N SER A 204 16.88 -15.11 0.45
CA SER A 204 15.72 -15.19 1.34
C SER A 204 15.09 -13.82 1.59
N ASP A 205 15.90 -12.77 1.75
CA ASP A 205 15.41 -11.40 1.91
C ASP A 205 14.68 -10.89 0.65
N ILE A 206 15.16 -11.24 -0.55
CA ILE A 206 14.43 -10.95 -1.81
C ILE A 206 13.08 -11.67 -1.80
N GLY A 207 13.08 -12.95 -1.41
CA GLY A 207 11.85 -13.74 -1.30
C GLY A 207 10.85 -13.16 -0.30
N ALA A 208 11.33 -12.68 0.85
CA ALA A 208 10.52 -12.04 1.88
C ALA A 208 9.94 -10.70 1.43
N GLU A 209 10.76 -9.84 0.80
CA GLU A 209 10.28 -8.59 0.19
C GLU A 209 9.24 -8.85 -0.90
N LEU A 210 9.48 -9.86 -1.76
CA LEU A 210 8.54 -10.26 -2.81
C LEU A 210 7.23 -10.76 -2.23
N ALA A 211 7.30 -11.57 -1.16
CA ALA A 211 6.12 -12.05 -0.45
C ALA A 211 5.33 -10.91 0.21
N ARG A 212 6.03 -9.93 0.78
CA ARG A 212 5.40 -8.75 1.36
C ARG A 212 4.65 -7.93 0.31
N GLU A 213 5.27 -7.61 -0.82
CA GLU A 213 4.57 -6.90 -1.89
C GLU A 213 3.38 -7.72 -2.42
N ALA A 214 3.55 -9.03 -2.55
CA ALA A 214 2.45 -9.89 -2.96
C ALA A 214 1.26 -9.82 -1.99
N CYS A 215 1.51 -9.74 -0.67
CA CYS A 215 0.47 -9.53 0.34
C CYS A 215 -0.21 -8.17 0.22
N HIS A 216 0.48 -7.13 -0.25
CA HIS A 216 -0.12 -5.81 -0.51
C HIS A 216 -0.92 -5.77 -1.81
N ASP A 217 -0.59 -6.63 -2.77
CA ASP A 217 -1.14 -6.57 -4.13
C ASP A 217 -2.33 -7.54 -4.34
N TRP A 218 -2.22 -8.76 -3.81
CA TRP A 218 -3.21 -9.84 -3.99
C TRP A 218 -3.77 -10.35 -2.66
N ARG A 219 -5.09 -10.55 -2.61
CA ARG A 219 -5.77 -11.01 -1.39
C ARG A 219 -5.38 -12.42 -0.96
N ALA A 220 -5.18 -13.33 -1.92
CA ALA A 220 -4.81 -14.71 -1.63
C ALA A 220 -3.38 -14.89 -1.11
N ALA A 221 -2.50 -13.90 -1.34
CA ALA A 221 -1.06 -14.03 -1.08
C ALA A 221 -0.74 -14.33 0.39
N ALA A 222 -1.44 -13.69 1.33
CA ALA A 222 -1.18 -13.90 2.75
C ALA A 222 -1.46 -15.36 3.17
N VAL A 223 -2.53 -15.97 2.67
CA VAL A 223 -2.86 -17.38 2.96
C VAL A 223 -1.79 -18.30 2.37
N GLU A 224 -1.38 -18.06 1.14
CA GLU A 224 -0.41 -18.92 0.42
C GLU A 224 1.03 -18.79 0.96
N LEU A 225 1.44 -17.58 1.35
CA LEU A 225 2.84 -17.27 1.65
C LEU A 225 3.18 -17.27 3.13
N LEU A 226 2.22 -17.02 4.04
CA LEU A 226 2.47 -17.05 5.48
C LEU A 226 3.11 -18.37 5.96
N PRO A 227 2.65 -19.57 5.55
CA PRO A 227 3.28 -20.81 6.00
C PRO A 227 4.69 -21.02 5.44
N LEU A 228 5.03 -20.39 4.30
CA LEU A 228 6.38 -20.44 3.74
C LEU A 228 7.31 -19.49 4.50
N LEU A 229 6.85 -18.27 4.76
CA LEU A 229 7.57 -17.29 5.58
C LEU A 229 7.86 -17.86 6.98
N ALA A 230 6.86 -18.43 7.64
CA ALA A 230 7.00 -18.96 8.99
C ALA A 230 7.98 -20.14 9.07
N ARG A 231 7.96 -21.06 8.09
CA ARG A 231 8.87 -22.21 8.06
C ARG A 231 10.33 -21.84 7.81
N GLN A 232 10.58 -20.76 7.08
CA GLN A 232 11.94 -20.30 6.77
C GLN A 232 12.51 -19.39 7.86
N CYS A 233 11.66 -18.92 8.78
CA CYS A 233 12.11 -18.22 9.98
C CYS A 233 12.59 -19.24 11.01
N GLY A 234 13.91 -19.43 11.11
CA GLY A 234 14.54 -20.12 12.24
C GLY A 234 14.50 -19.25 13.51
N GLN A 235 15.52 -19.35 14.37
CA GLN A 235 15.58 -18.52 15.59
C GLN A 235 15.87 -17.04 15.34
N VAL A 236 16.48 -16.69 14.20
CA VAL A 236 16.81 -15.30 13.83
C VAL A 236 16.01 -14.90 12.59
N VAL A 237 15.07 -13.98 12.79
CA VAL A 237 14.21 -13.44 11.72
C VAL A 237 14.87 -12.21 11.12
N SER A 238 15.11 -12.21 9.80
CA SER A 238 15.64 -11.02 9.13
C SER A 238 14.63 -9.86 9.17
N PRO A 239 15.06 -8.59 9.09
CA PRO A 239 14.14 -7.45 9.02
C PRO A 239 13.15 -7.54 7.85
N ALA A 240 13.54 -8.12 6.72
CA ALA A 240 12.65 -8.32 5.57
C ALA A 240 11.59 -9.39 5.88
N ALA A 241 11.99 -10.52 6.46
CA ALA A 241 11.08 -11.59 6.86
C ALA A 241 10.09 -11.12 7.95
N ALA A 242 10.57 -10.38 8.96
CA ALA A 242 9.72 -9.81 10.00
C ALA A 242 8.65 -8.90 9.42
N LYS A 243 9.04 -7.99 8.51
CA LYS A 243 8.09 -7.11 7.80
C LYS A 243 7.08 -7.89 6.97
N ALA A 244 7.51 -8.95 6.29
CA ALA A 244 6.61 -9.78 5.49
C ALA A 244 5.60 -10.53 6.37
N LEU A 245 6.04 -11.10 7.50
CA LEU A 245 5.17 -11.74 8.50
C LEU A 245 4.18 -10.75 9.10
N THR A 246 4.63 -9.56 9.50
CA THR A 246 3.75 -8.50 10.01
C THR A 246 2.66 -8.15 8.98
N THR A 247 3.02 -7.96 7.70
CA THR A 247 2.03 -7.70 6.64
C THR A 247 1.07 -8.88 6.43
N ALA A 248 1.58 -10.10 6.35
CA ALA A 248 0.75 -11.29 6.15
C ALA A 248 -0.24 -11.50 7.33
N SER A 249 0.16 -11.11 8.55
CA SER A 249 -0.68 -11.18 9.75
C SER A 249 -1.87 -10.23 9.76
N ILE A 250 -1.90 -9.25 8.84
CA ILE A 250 -3.06 -8.36 8.66
C ILE A 250 -4.26 -9.14 8.12
N SER A 251 -4.02 -10.19 7.32
CA SER A 251 -5.11 -10.98 6.73
C SER A 251 -5.77 -11.89 7.75
N GLU A 252 -7.07 -11.67 8.01
CA GLU A 252 -7.83 -12.50 8.93
C GLU A 252 -7.98 -13.94 8.42
N ALA A 253 -8.10 -14.13 7.11
CA ALA A 253 -8.13 -15.45 6.51
C ALA A 253 -6.82 -16.21 6.76
N ALA A 254 -5.67 -15.56 6.53
CA ALA A 254 -4.37 -16.18 6.76
C ALA A 254 -4.16 -16.53 8.25
N MET A 255 -4.56 -15.63 9.16
CA MET A 255 -4.43 -15.88 10.60
C MET A 255 -5.40 -16.94 11.12
N ARG A 256 -6.60 -17.08 10.54
CA ARG A 256 -7.50 -18.21 10.85
C ARG A 256 -6.93 -19.54 10.38
N THR A 257 -6.35 -19.59 9.19
CA THR A 257 -5.83 -20.84 8.60
C THR A 257 -4.46 -21.23 9.16
N HIS A 258 -3.60 -20.27 9.45
CA HIS A 258 -2.17 -20.49 9.75
C HIS A 258 -1.67 -19.78 11.02
N GLY A 259 -2.56 -19.16 11.82
CA GLY A 259 -2.16 -18.38 13.00
C GLY A 259 -1.37 -19.18 14.04
N ALA A 260 -1.66 -20.48 14.21
CA ALA A 260 -0.90 -21.35 15.10
C ALA A 260 0.56 -21.51 14.65
N LEU A 261 0.80 -21.58 13.35
CA LEU A 261 2.15 -21.63 12.78
C LEU A 261 2.84 -20.26 12.87
N ALA A 262 2.11 -19.16 12.62
CA ALA A 262 2.67 -17.81 12.79
C ALA A 262 3.13 -17.55 14.23
N ALA A 263 2.38 -18.05 15.22
CA ALA A 263 2.69 -17.88 16.63
C ALA A 263 4.01 -18.54 17.09
N THR A 264 4.58 -19.45 16.31
CA THR A 264 5.88 -20.08 16.64
C THR A 264 7.07 -19.21 16.26
N VAL A 265 6.86 -18.07 15.59
CA VAL A 265 7.93 -17.21 15.07
C VAL A 265 7.95 -15.89 15.86
N PRO A 266 9.13 -15.42 16.31
CA PRO A 266 9.23 -14.15 17.04
C PRO A 266 9.13 -12.96 16.08
N PHE A 267 7.91 -12.47 15.85
CA PHE A 267 7.66 -11.20 15.15
C PHE A 267 6.56 -10.40 15.87
N THR A 268 6.46 -9.10 15.58
CA THR A 268 5.39 -8.25 16.09
C THR A 268 4.23 -8.25 15.09
N PRO A 269 3.05 -8.80 15.44
CA PRO A 269 1.87 -8.70 14.60
C PRO A 269 1.48 -7.24 14.37
N TYR A 270 0.84 -6.96 13.24
CA TYR A 270 0.37 -5.61 12.98
C TYR A 270 -0.69 -5.22 14.02
N PRO A 271 -0.64 -4.02 14.61
CA PRO A 271 -1.60 -3.61 15.63
C PRO A 271 -3.01 -3.67 15.05
N LYS A 272 -3.88 -4.47 15.66
CA LYS A 272 -5.31 -4.39 15.38
C LYS A 272 -5.79 -3.03 15.90
N VAL A 273 -6.19 -2.14 14.99
CA VAL A 273 -6.98 -0.99 15.38
C VAL A 273 -8.22 -1.56 16.04
N ARG A 274 -8.41 -1.31 17.36
CA ARG A 274 -9.65 -1.67 18.04
C ARG A 274 -10.78 -1.04 17.23
N GLY A 275 -11.59 -1.88 16.59
CA GLY A 275 -12.83 -1.44 15.98
C GLY A 275 -13.62 -0.64 17.02
N SER A 276 -14.29 0.41 16.54
CA SER A 276 -15.18 1.30 17.28
C SER A 276 -15.63 0.69 18.61
N SER A 277 -15.21 1.32 19.72
CA SER A 277 -15.60 0.95 21.08
C SER A 277 -17.03 0.42 21.11
N GLY A 278 -17.22 -0.82 21.58
CA GLY A 278 -18.50 -1.49 21.74
C GLY A 278 -19.37 -0.88 22.83
N ASN A 279 -19.46 0.45 22.86
CA ASN A 279 -20.54 1.10 23.58
C ASN A 279 -21.82 0.77 22.81
N PRO A 280 -22.81 0.17 23.48
CA PRO A 280 -24.12 0.00 22.86
C PRO A 280 -24.60 1.38 22.37
N PRO A 281 -25.22 1.43 21.18
CA PRO A 281 -25.78 2.69 20.71
C PRO A 281 -26.74 3.24 21.78
N PRO A 282 -26.74 4.56 22.03
CA PRO A 282 -27.64 5.15 23.00
C PRO A 282 -29.09 4.80 22.65
N SER A 283 -29.87 4.35 23.65
CA SER A 283 -31.29 4.09 23.46
C SER A 283 -32.06 5.42 23.51
N PHE A 284 -32.89 5.66 22.50
CA PHE A 284 -33.80 6.80 22.47
C PHE A 284 -35.23 6.32 22.72
N SER A 285 -35.98 7.05 23.54
CA SER A 285 -37.42 6.90 23.62
C SER A 285 -38.08 7.74 22.54
N CYS A 286 -39.30 7.38 22.10
CA CYS A 286 -40.04 8.18 21.12
C CYS A 286 -40.17 9.67 21.53
N PRO A 287 -40.49 10.02 22.79
CA PRO A 287 -40.53 11.42 23.23
C PRO A 287 -39.18 12.14 23.12
N SER A 288 -38.07 11.50 23.50
CA SER A 288 -36.75 12.13 23.44
C SER A 288 -36.27 12.30 22.00
N ALA A 289 -36.54 11.32 21.14
CA ALA A 289 -36.26 11.39 19.70
C ALA A 289 -37.06 12.52 19.03
N ALA A 290 -38.36 12.65 19.33
CA ALA A 290 -39.22 13.69 18.77
C ALA A 290 -38.79 15.09 19.21
N ALA A 291 -38.49 15.28 20.50
CA ALA A 291 -38.01 16.56 21.04
C ALA A 291 -36.68 16.97 20.40
N LEU A 292 -35.75 16.02 20.23
CA LEU A 292 -34.47 16.27 19.59
C LEU A 292 -34.64 16.72 18.14
N LEU A 293 -35.47 16.02 17.34
CA LEU A 293 -35.71 16.38 15.94
C LEU A 293 -36.46 17.71 15.78
N ALA A 294 -37.37 18.05 16.70
CA ALA A 294 -38.08 19.33 16.68
C ALA A 294 -37.12 20.53 16.80
N ALA A 295 -36.05 20.38 17.59
CA ALA A 295 -34.99 21.37 17.76
C ALA A 295 -34.01 21.44 16.56
N ARG A 296 -34.15 20.56 15.55
CA ARG A 296 -33.28 20.52 14.38
C ARG A 296 -33.95 21.11 13.13
N PRO A 297 -33.17 21.71 12.21
CA PRO A 297 -33.69 22.17 10.92
C PRO A 297 -34.11 20.98 10.04
N VAL A 298 -34.96 21.25 9.03
CA VAL A 298 -35.38 20.23 8.05
C VAL A 298 -34.20 19.81 7.17
N GLY A 299 -33.39 20.77 6.71
CA GLY A 299 -32.18 20.55 5.91
C GLY A 299 -30.98 20.01 6.68
N ILE A 300 -31.20 19.21 7.73
CA ILE A 300 -30.11 18.66 8.53
C ILE A 300 -29.26 17.70 7.69
N GLY A 301 -27.99 18.05 7.51
CA GLY A 301 -27.03 17.20 6.77
C GLY A 301 -26.23 16.25 7.66
N ARG A 302 -26.31 16.39 9.00
CA ARG A 302 -25.61 15.55 9.99
C ARG A 302 -26.40 15.48 11.28
N LEU A 303 -26.59 14.27 11.79
CA LEU A 303 -27.21 14.04 13.09
C LEU A 303 -26.59 12.80 13.74
N ALA A 304 -25.90 12.97 14.87
CA ALA A 304 -25.37 11.83 15.61
C ALA A 304 -26.51 10.89 16.00
N HIS A 305 -26.31 9.58 15.84
CA HIS A 305 -27.30 8.54 16.15
C HIS A 305 -28.63 8.68 15.39
N ALA A 306 -28.62 9.25 14.18
CA ALA A 306 -29.83 9.38 13.38
C ALA A 306 -30.56 8.05 13.16
N PRO A 307 -29.89 6.92 12.82
CA PRO A 307 -30.58 5.65 12.62
C PRO A 307 -31.38 5.21 13.86
N GLU A 308 -30.81 5.40 15.06
CA GLU A 308 -31.45 5.06 16.33
C GLU A 308 -32.63 6.00 16.64
N ILE A 309 -32.45 7.30 16.44
CA ILE A 309 -33.48 8.32 16.66
C ILE A 309 -34.70 8.06 15.77
N PHE A 310 -34.48 7.86 14.47
CA PHE A 310 -35.57 7.59 13.52
C PHE A 310 -36.14 6.17 13.68
N GLY A 311 -35.32 5.20 14.08
CA GLY A 311 -35.78 3.85 14.44
C GLY A 311 -36.79 3.87 15.58
N ALA A 312 -36.46 4.55 16.69
CA ALA A 312 -37.35 4.70 17.84
C ALA A 312 -38.68 5.37 17.50
N LEU A 313 -38.69 6.32 16.56
CA LEU A 313 -39.92 6.94 16.07
C LEU A 313 -40.75 5.98 15.21
N LEU A 314 -40.12 5.25 14.30
CA LEU A 314 -40.80 4.25 13.46
C LEU A 314 -41.34 3.05 14.26
N ASP A 315 -40.72 2.73 15.40
CA ASP A 315 -41.23 1.72 16.33
C ASP A 315 -42.52 2.18 17.03
N ALA A 316 -42.68 3.50 17.24
CA ALA A 316 -43.87 4.08 17.87
C ALA A 316 -44.98 4.45 16.89
N GLY A 317 -44.67 4.61 15.59
CA GLY A 317 -45.66 4.93 14.57
C GLY A 317 -45.08 5.56 13.29
N PRO A 318 -45.94 6.01 12.36
CA PRO A 318 -45.48 6.67 11.14
C PRO A 318 -44.79 8.00 11.44
N LEU A 319 -43.74 8.32 10.67
CA LEU A 319 -43.07 9.61 10.76
C LEU A 319 -44.00 10.74 10.28
N THR A 320 -43.96 11.88 10.97
CA THR A 320 -44.55 13.12 10.46
C THR A 320 -43.84 13.57 9.18
N PHE A 321 -44.51 14.39 8.36
CA PHE A 321 -43.92 14.94 7.13
C PHE A 321 -42.55 15.62 7.38
N ARG A 322 -42.44 16.39 8.48
CA ARG A 322 -41.19 17.07 8.85
C ARG A 322 -40.07 16.07 9.16
N GLN A 323 -40.37 15.02 9.94
CA GLN A 323 -39.40 13.99 10.29
C GLN A 323 -38.98 13.18 9.05
N ALA A 324 -39.91 12.85 8.17
CA ALA A 324 -39.62 12.19 6.90
C ALA A 324 -38.69 13.05 6.02
N ALA A 325 -38.92 14.36 5.93
CA ALA A 325 -38.04 15.27 5.19
C ALA A 325 -36.62 15.36 5.80
N GLN A 326 -36.50 15.33 7.13
CA GLN A 326 -35.20 15.28 7.80
C GLN A 326 -34.46 13.96 7.49
N LEU A 327 -35.15 12.81 7.57
CA LEU A 327 -34.58 11.51 7.23
C LEU A 327 -34.18 11.44 5.75
N TYR A 328 -34.99 11.97 4.83
CA TYR A 328 -34.68 12.06 3.42
C TYR A 328 -33.38 12.84 3.18
N ASN A 329 -33.19 13.98 3.86
CA ASN A 329 -32.00 14.80 3.68
C ASN A 329 -30.73 14.08 4.18
N LEU A 330 -30.81 13.39 5.31
CA LEU A 330 -29.72 12.56 5.83
C LEU A 330 -29.40 11.35 4.93
N THR A 331 -30.42 10.83 4.23
CA THR A 331 -30.29 9.68 3.34
C THR A 331 -29.78 10.05 1.95
N PHE A 332 -30.19 11.17 1.36
CA PHE A 332 -29.94 11.43 -0.07
C PHE A 332 -29.04 12.64 -0.38
N GLN A 333 -28.72 13.52 0.57
CA GLN A 333 -27.96 14.73 0.23
C GLN A 333 -26.44 14.57 0.29
N ARG A 334 -25.90 13.70 1.14
CA ARG A 334 -24.44 13.58 1.35
C ARG A 334 -24.01 12.12 1.46
N PRO A 335 -23.09 11.66 0.60
CA PRO A 335 -22.46 10.35 0.75
C PRO A 335 -21.78 10.18 2.11
N GLY A 336 -21.77 8.95 2.59
CA GLY A 336 -21.00 8.54 3.77
C GLY A 336 -21.82 7.85 4.85
N ARG A 337 -21.22 7.77 6.06
CA ARG A 337 -21.75 7.00 7.20
C ARG A 337 -23.22 7.31 7.52
N MET A 338 -23.60 8.58 7.46
CA MET A 338 -24.97 9.01 7.77
C MET A 338 -25.98 8.45 6.77
N GLN A 339 -25.69 8.59 5.48
CA GLN A 339 -26.51 8.05 4.39
C GLN A 339 -26.64 6.54 4.52
N ALA A 340 -25.53 5.85 4.77
CA ALA A 340 -25.53 4.40 4.93
C ALA A 340 -26.38 3.91 6.11
N GLY A 341 -26.28 4.59 7.25
CA GLY A 341 -27.07 4.26 8.44
C GLY A 341 -28.55 4.60 8.31
N CYS A 342 -28.90 5.67 7.59
CA CYS A 342 -30.28 6.10 7.41
C CYS A 342 -31.01 5.35 6.28
N ALA A 343 -30.30 4.77 5.31
CA ALA A 343 -30.91 4.06 4.18
C ALA A 343 -31.85 2.91 4.59
N PRO A 344 -31.51 2.01 5.53
CA PRO A 344 -32.44 0.98 6.00
C PRO A 344 -33.69 1.55 6.69
N VAL A 345 -33.51 2.66 7.41
CA VAL A 345 -34.59 3.35 8.13
C VAL A 345 -35.53 4.04 7.13
N TRP A 346 -34.98 4.65 6.08
CA TRP A 346 -35.77 5.19 4.98
C TRP A 346 -36.53 4.10 4.23
N LEU A 347 -35.91 2.95 3.98
CA LEU A 347 -36.59 1.80 3.35
C LEU A 347 -37.78 1.33 4.19
N ARG A 348 -37.62 1.25 5.52
CA ARG A 348 -38.71 0.93 6.45
C ARG A 348 -39.85 1.96 6.41
N HIS A 349 -39.53 3.24 6.26
CA HIS A 349 -40.52 4.32 6.17
C HIS A 349 -41.25 4.37 4.82
N ALA A 350 -40.50 4.36 3.71
CA ALA A 350 -41.02 4.59 2.35
C ALA A 350 -41.47 3.29 1.65
N GLY A 351 -41.11 2.13 2.20
CA GLY A 351 -41.48 0.82 1.66
C GLY A 351 -40.64 0.36 0.46
N PRO A 352 -40.98 -0.79 -0.13
CA PRO A 352 -40.17 -1.46 -1.15
C PRO A 352 -39.91 -0.64 -2.43
N THR A 353 -40.77 0.32 -2.75
CA THR A 353 -40.61 1.20 -3.93
C THR A 353 -39.39 2.12 -3.82
N ALA A 354 -38.87 2.37 -2.62
CA ALA A 354 -37.65 3.14 -2.41
C ALA A 354 -36.36 2.34 -2.68
N LEU A 355 -36.43 1.00 -2.70
CA LEU A 355 -35.27 0.13 -2.80
C LEU A 355 -34.39 0.40 -4.04
N PRO A 356 -34.92 0.51 -5.28
CA PRO A 356 -34.08 0.73 -6.46
C PRO A 356 -33.22 1.99 -6.33
N ARG A 357 -33.77 3.06 -5.77
CA ARG A 357 -33.06 4.33 -5.56
C ARG A 357 -31.98 4.22 -4.49
N LEU A 358 -32.23 3.48 -3.41
CA LEU A 358 -31.24 3.23 -2.37
C LEU A 358 -30.08 2.37 -2.88
N LEU A 359 -30.38 1.33 -3.67
CA LEU A 359 -29.35 0.47 -4.24
C LEU A 359 -28.51 1.20 -5.30
N ALA A 360 -29.14 2.02 -6.15
CA ALA A 360 -28.43 2.86 -7.11
C ALA A 360 -27.49 3.88 -6.42
N LEU A 361 -27.84 4.29 -5.20
CA LEU A 361 -27.03 5.18 -4.39
C LEU A 361 -25.85 4.47 -3.71
N MET A 362 -26.04 3.25 -3.22
CA MET A 362 -25.04 2.58 -2.37
C MET A 362 -24.09 1.67 -3.15
N THR A 363 -24.62 0.91 -4.13
CA THR A 363 -23.85 -0.14 -4.83
C THR A 363 -22.64 0.34 -5.64
N PRO A 364 -22.63 1.54 -6.27
CA PRO A 364 -21.46 2.02 -7.00
C PRO A 364 -20.24 2.30 -6.10
N HIS A 365 -20.48 2.53 -4.81
CA HIS A 365 -19.46 2.99 -3.87
C HIS A 365 -18.99 1.89 -2.90
N LEU A 366 -19.37 0.62 -3.11
CA LEU A 366 -18.98 -0.47 -2.20
C LEU A 366 -17.47 -0.70 -2.16
N SER A 367 -16.74 -0.38 -3.22
CA SER A 367 -15.28 -0.47 -3.28
C SER A 367 -14.56 0.80 -2.78
N GLU A 368 -15.29 1.84 -2.37
CA GLU A 368 -14.66 3.06 -1.88
C GLU A 368 -14.27 2.92 -0.41
N TYR A 369 -12.99 3.03 -0.09
CA TYR A 369 -12.49 2.82 1.26
C TYR A 369 -13.05 3.80 2.32
N THR A 370 -13.51 4.98 1.89
CA THR A 370 -14.05 6.02 2.80
C THR A 370 -15.48 5.77 3.23
N VAL A 371 -16.27 5.05 2.40
CA VAL A 371 -17.73 4.91 2.59
C VAL A 371 -18.26 3.50 2.42
N GLY A 372 -17.53 2.62 1.72
CA GLY A 372 -17.94 1.27 1.35
C GLY A 372 -18.24 0.38 2.55
N GLU A 373 -17.41 0.43 3.61
CA GLU A 373 -17.67 -0.30 4.86
C GLU A 373 -19.05 0.05 5.44
N TYR A 374 -19.40 1.34 5.45
CA TYR A 374 -20.71 1.79 5.94
C TYR A 374 -21.85 1.33 5.03
N TYR A 375 -21.69 1.41 3.71
CA TYR A 375 -22.73 0.94 2.79
C TYR A 375 -22.95 -0.56 2.89
N LEU A 376 -21.91 -1.36 3.07
CA LEU A 376 -22.03 -2.79 3.31
C LEU A 376 -22.79 -3.06 4.62
N GLU A 377 -22.48 -2.32 5.69
CA GLU A 377 -23.23 -2.40 6.96
C GLU A 377 -24.71 -2.00 6.78
N GLY A 378 -24.99 -0.96 5.98
CA GLY A 378 -26.35 -0.56 5.62
C GLY A 378 -27.09 -1.65 4.84
N LEU A 379 -26.45 -2.26 3.84
CA LEU A 379 -27.02 -3.37 3.08
C LEU A 379 -27.28 -4.59 3.99
N ALA A 380 -26.36 -4.89 4.92
CA ALA A 380 -26.54 -5.95 5.90
C ALA A 380 -27.79 -5.72 6.76
N ARG A 381 -28.03 -4.47 7.21
CA ARG A 381 -29.24 -4.09 7.97
C ARG A 381 -30.53 -4.20 7.16
N MET A 382 -30.49 -4.04 5.83
CA MET A 382 -31.64 -4.29 4.95
C MET A 382 -31.94 -5.79 4.80
N GLY A 383 -30.97 -6.67 5.10
CA GLY A 383 -31.10 -8.12 5.01
C GLY A 383 -31.54 -8.58 3.62
N ARG A 384 -32.52 -9.49 3.56
CA ARG A 384 -33.02 -10.07 2.30
C ARG A 384 -33.60 -9.03 1.33
N GLN A 385 -34.00 -7.85 1.79
CA GLN A 385 -34.46 -6.79 0.89
C GLN A 385 -33.34 -6.28 -0.02
N ALA A 386 -32.08 -6.43 0.37
CA ALA A 386 -30.92 -6.06 -0.42
C ALA A 386 -30.41 -7.18 -1.36
N LEU A 387 -31.19 -8.24 -1.60
CA LEU A 387 -30.86 -9.29 -2.59
C LEU A 387 -30.38 -8.75 -3.95
N PRO A 388 -30.98 -7.68 -4.53
CA PRO A 388 -30.49 -7.15 -5.82
C PRO A 388 -29.08 -6.55 -5.76
N ALA A 389 -28.54 -6.25 -4.57
CA ALA A 389 -27.16 -5.80 -4.39
C ALA A 389 -26.15 -6.96 -4.30
N LEU A 390 -26.61 -8.20 -4.14
CA LEU A 390 -25.76 -9.37 -3.96
C LEU A 390 -24.69 -9.53 -5.05
N PRO A 391 -24.98 -9.32 -6.36
CA PRO A 391 -23.94 -9.38 -7.39
C PRO A 391 -22.78 -8.40 -7.15
N ALA A 392 -23.06 -7.17 -6.68
CA ALA A 392 -22.04 -6.17 -6.39
C ALA A 392 -21.22 -6.53 -5.15
N VAL A 393 -21.87 -7.07 -4.11
CA VAL A 393 -21.19 -7.55 -2.89
C VAL A 393 -20.29 -8.76 -3.21
N THR A 394 -20.80 -9.72 -3.99
CA THR A 394 -20.03 -10.90 -4.44
C THR A 394 -18.85 -10.48 -5.32
N ALA A 395 -19.05 -9.56 -6.27
CA ALA A 395 -17.97 -9.03 -7.09
C ALA A 395 -16.87 -8.38 -6.23
N LEU A 396 -17.23 -7.69 -5.14
CA LEU A 396 -16.28 -7.13 -4.18
C LEU A 396 -15.51 -8.21 -3.42
N ILE A 397 -16.18 -9.29 -2.99
CA ILE A 397 -15.55 -10.43 -2.29
C ILE A 397 -14.57 -11.15 -3.21
N ASP A 398 -14.99 -11.44 -4.44
CA ASP A 398 -14.25 -12.26 -5.41
C ASP A 398 -13.09 -11.52 -6.08
N ARG A 399 -12.88 -10.22 -5.76
CA ARG A 399 -11.71 -9.49 -6.23
C ARG A 399 -10.44 -10.20 -5.80
N ARG A 400 -9.57 -10.44 -6.78
CA ARG A 400 -8.24 -11.04 -6.55
C ARG A 400 -7.22 -10.02 -6.05
N THR A 401 -7.34 -8.78 -6.51
CA THR A 401 -6.42 -7.69 -6.18
C THR A 401 -6.98 -6.78 -5.10
N ARG A 402 -6.09 -6.25 -4.27
CA ARG A 402 -6.45 -5.25 -3.25
C ARG A 402 -6.78 -3.91 -3.88
N ILE A 403 -7.55 -3.10 -3.17
CA ILE A 403 -7.88 -1.73 -3.59
C ILE A 403 -6.71 -0.83 -3.21
N PRO A 404 -6.02 -0.18 -4.16
CA PRO A 404 -5.00 0.79 -3.81
C PRO A 404 -5.66 1.99 -3.13
N VAL A 405 -5.17 2.38 -1.96
CA VAL A 405 -5.64 3.56 -1.25
C VAL A 405 -4.45 4.49 -1.08
N ASN A 406 -4.55 5.77 -1.44
CA ASN A 406 -3.44 6.70 -1.20
C ASN A 406 -3.44 7.17 0.27
N ASP A 407 -3.31 6.22 1.21
CA ASP A 407 -3.22 6.45 2.66
C ASP A 407 -1.76 6.41 3.12
N SER A 408 -1.53 6.66 4.41
CA SER A 408 -0.24 6.81 5.06
C SER A 408 0.77 5.67 4.79
N THR A 409 0.35 4.39 4.75
CA THR A 409 1.23 3.25 4.50
C THR A 409 0.52 2.09 3.80
N ARG A 410 1.25 1.31 2.98
CA ARG A 410 0.70 0.10 2.32
C ARG A 410 0.13 -0.94 3.29
N ASP A 411 0.67 -1.06 4.50
CA ASP A 411 0.14 -1.95 5.52
C ASP A 411 -1.23 -1.42 6.05
N ALA A 412 -1.38 -0.11 6.23
CA ALA A 412 -2.67 0.49 6.56
C ALA A 412 -3.70 0.33 5.42
N GLU A 413 -3.29 0.48 4.16
CA GLU A 413 -4.14 0.20 3.00
C GLU A 413 -4.62 -1.26 2.99
N THR A 414 -3.71 -2.20 3.28
CA THR A 414 -4.02 -3.63 3.40
C THR A 414 -5.04 -3.89 4.51
N MET A 415 -4.89 -3.23 5.66
CA MET A 415 -5.84 -3.32 6.78
C MET A 415 -7.22 -2.79 6.40
N LEU A 416 -7.30 -1.68 5.65
CA LEU A 416 -8.56 -1.13 5.17
C LEU A 416 -9.25 -2.08 4.19
N ASP A 417 -8.52 -2.71 3.27
CA ASP A 417 -9.06 -3.71 2.35
C ASP A 417 -9.57 -4.97 3.08
N GLU A 418 -8.87 -5.46 4.11
CA GLU A 418 -9.33 -6.59 4.94
C GLU A 418 -10.62 -6.25 5.71
N ARG A 419 -10.73 -5.03 6.27
CA ARG A 419 -11.96 -4.57 6.93
C ARG A 419 -13.13 -4.49 5.95
N LEU A 420 -12.88 -3.97 4.75
CA LEU A 420 -13.90 -3.89 3.71
C LEU A 420 -14.35 -5.29 3.26
N LEU A 421 -13.42 -6.24 3.11
CA LEU A 421 -13.73 -7.64 2.81
C LEU A 421 -14.57 -8.28 3.92
N ALA A 422 -14.22 -8.07 5.19
CA ALA A 422 -15.00 -8.58 6.32
C ALA A 422 -16.44 -8.03 6.29
N ALA A 423 -16.61 -6.72 6.12
CA ALA A 423 -17.93 -6.10 5.99
C ALA A 423 -18.72 -6.65 4.78
N ALA A 424 -18.05 -6.99 3.68
CA ALA A 424 -18.69 -7.57 2.51
C ALA A 424 -19.16 -9.01 2.78
N LEU A 425 -18.36 -9.81 3.48
CA LEU A 425 -18.72 -11.15 3.90
C LEU A 425 -19.92 -11.14 4.86
N ASP A 426 -19.93 -10.20 5.81
CA ASP A 426 -21.05 -10.02 6.75
C ASP A 426 -22.32 -9.58 6.02
N ALA A 427 -22.22 -8.62 5.10
CA ALA A 427 -23.34 -8.18 4.27
C ALA A 427 -23.91 -9.32 3.42
N ARG A 428 -23.04 -10.13 2.79
CA ARG A 428 -23.46 -11.31 2.04
C ARG A 428 -24.22 -12.29 2.94
N HIS A 429 -23.69 -12.58 4.13
CA HIS A 429 -24.33 -13.50 5.07
C HIS A 429 -25.71 -12.99 5.53
N ALA A 430 -25.86 -11.68 5.75
CA ALA A 430 -27.14 -11.07 6.13
C ALA A 430 -28.16 -11.04 4.98
N ILE A 431 -27.71 -10.85 3.75
CA ILE A 431 -28.56 -10.83 2.54
C ILE A 431 -29.03 -12.24 2.17
N ASP A 432 -28.11 -13.21 2.19
CA ASP A 432 -28.38 -14.60 1.83
C ASP A 432 -27.71 -15.59 2.81
N PRO A 433 -28.38 -15.88 3.95
CA PRO A 433 -27.86 -16.82 4.94
C PRO A 433 -27.70 -18.26 4.42
N HIS A 434 -28.45 -18.64 3.38
CA HIS A 434 -28.54 -20.03 2.89
C HIS A 434 -27.69 -20.28 1.63
N GLY A 435 -27.22 -19.24 0.94
CA GLY A 435 -26.38 -19.36 -0.26
C GLY A 435 -25.00 -19.99 -0.04
N SER A 436 -24.57 -20.19 1.21
CA SER A 436 -23.25 -20.78 1.52
C SER A 436 -23.19 -22.32 1.39
N HIS A 437 -24.29 -22.99 1.01
CA HIS A 437 -24.35 -24.47 0.94
C HIS A 437 -24.51 -25.07 -0.48
N SER A 438 -24.52 -24.26 -1.53
CA SER A 438 -24.84 -24.78 -2.89
C SER A 438 -23.63 -25.00 -3.81
N ALA A 439 -22.38 -24.95 -3.33
CA ALA A 439 -21.19 -25.07 -4.20
C ALA A 439 -20.47 -26.44 -4.20
N THR A 440 -21.02 -27.48 -3.56
CA THR A 440 -20.45 -28.85 -3.61
C THR A 440 -21.55 -29.89 -3.78
N THR A 441 -22.11 -29.97 -4.97
CA THR A 441 -22.70 -31.21 -5.47
C THR A 441 -22.11 -31.49 -6.85
N SER A 442 -21.00 -32.22 -6.86
CA SER A 442 -20.54 -32.94 -8.05
C SER A 442 -21.69 -33.83 -8.56
N PRO A 443 -21.94 -33.90 -9.88
CA PRO A 443 -22.93 -34.83 -10.39
C PRO A 443 -22.46 -36.28 -10.11
N PRO A 444 -23.40 -37.22 -9.88
CA PRO A 444 -23.03 -38.61 -9.65
C PRO A 444 -22.37 -39.18 -10.90
N LEU A 445 -21.20 -39.78 -10.71
CA LEU A 445 -20.61 -40.69 -11.69
C LEU A 445 -21.63 -41.82 -11.94
N GLY A 446 -22.24 -41.81 -13.13
CA GLY A 446 -23.06 -42.90 -13.63
C GLY A 446 -22.23 -44.19 -13.77
N PRO A 447 -22.86 -45.38 -13.68
CA PRO A 447 -22.15 -46.63 -13.51
C PRO A 447 -21.55 -47.15 -14.82
N ARG A 448 -20.23 -47.40 -14.73
CA ARG A 448 -19.34 -48.31 -15.47
C ARG A 448 -19.40 -48.37 -16.99
#